data_AF-A0A952K2B1-F1
#
_entry.id   AF-A0A952K2B1-F1
#
_cell.length_a   1.000
_cell.length_b   1.000
_cell.length_c   1.000
_cell.angle_alpha   90.00
_cell.angle_beta   90.00
_cell.angle_gamma   90.00
#
_symmetry.space_group_name_H-M   'P 1'
#
loop_
_entity.id
_entity.type
_entity.pdbx_description
1 polymer ?
#
loop_
_entity_poly.entity_id
_entity_poly.type
_entity_poly.pdbx_seq_one_letter_code
_entity_poly.pdbx_strand_id
1 'polypeptide(L)' 'MMRNSKRVLSKAQILDRVWSYDFGGRSNIVELYVSYLRKKIDIGRDPMIHTLRGAGYVLKPPR' A
#
# COMPACT_ATOMS: atom_id res chain seq x y z
N MET A 1 3.44 -8.64 20.68
CA MET A 1 4.48 -8.60 19.63
C MET A 1 3.99 -7.84 18.38
N MET A 2 3.90 -6.50 18.42
CA MET A 2 3.40 -5.66 17.30
C MET A 2 4.54 -4.85 16.65
N ARG A 3 5.59 -5.53 16.17
CA ARG A 3 6.87 -4.86 15.89
C ARG A 3 7.00 -4.13 14.54
N ASN A 4 5.97 -4.02 13.70
CA ASN A 4 6.13 -3.46 12.34
C ASN A 4 5.01 -2.53 11.82
N SER A 5 4.24 -1.86 12.68
CA SER A 5 3.08 -1.03 12.27
C SER A 5 3.39 0.41 11.79
N LYS A 6 4.61 0.74 11.37
CA LYS A 6 4.97 2.14 11.01
C LYS A 6 5.95 2.32 9.84
N ARG A 7 6.27 1.27 9.07
CA ARG A 7 7.20 1.43 7.93
C ARG A 7 6.47 2.00 6.73
N VAL A 8 6.97 3.14 6.25
CA VAL A 8 6.57 3.70 4.95
C VAL A 8 7.09 2.74 3.88
N LEU A 9 6.19 2.23 3.05
CA LEU A 9 6.53 1.40 1.91
C LEU A 9 6.49 2.28 0.66
N SER A 10 7.64 2.40 0.00
CA SER A 10 7.71 3.11 -1.28
C SER A 10 7.05 2.27 -2.38
N LYS A 11 6.64 2.94 -3.46
CA LYS A 11 6.04 2.29 -4.64
C LYS A 11 6.95 1.20 -5.22
N ALA A 12 8.27 1.47 -5.26
CA ALA A 12 9.27 0.51 -5.71
C ALA A 12 9.36 -0.73 -4.82
N GLN A 13 9.27 -0.57 -3.49
CA GLN A 13 9.30 -1.72 -2.57
C GLN A 13 8.03 -2.57 -2.63
N ILE A 14 6.87 -1.96 -2.89
CA ILE A 14 5.61 -2.71 -3.08
C ILE A 14 5.68 -3.48 -4.40
N LEU A 15 6.20 -2.85 -5.46
CA LEU A 15 6.42 -3.51 -6.74
C LEU A 15 7.37 -4.70 -6.57
N ASP A 16 8.57 -4.48 -6.04
CA ASP A 16 9.60 -5.52 -5.88
C ASP A 16 9.11 -6.74 -5.06
N ARG A 17 8.32 -6.52 -4.00
CA ARG A 17 7.82 -7.61 -3.15
C ARG A 17 6.60 -8.35 -3.68
N VAL A 18 5.79 -7.72 -4.53
CA VAL A 18 4.51 -8.29 -4.99
C VAL A 18 4.56 -8.70 -6.46
N TRP A 19 5.38 -8.00 -7.25
CA TRP A 19 5.70 -8.30 -8.64
C TRP A 19 7.20 -8.43 -8.81
N SER A 20 7.70 -9.66 -8.95
CA SER A 20 9.02 -9.87 -9.55
C SER A 20 9.07 -9.16 -10.90
N TYR A 21 10.08 -8.31 -11.07
CA TYR A 21 10.61 -7.49 -12.20
C TYR A 21 9.96 -7.47 -13.61
N ASP A 22 8.98 -8.32 -13.92
CA ASP A 22 8.33 -8.49 -15.23
C ASP A 22 7.11 -7.56 -15.41
N PHE A 23 7.04 -6.46 -14.65
CA PHE A 23 5.92 -5.53 -14.73
C PHE A 23 6.15 -4.50 -15.85
N GLY A 24 5.90 -4.93 -17.09
CA GLY A 24 6.03 -4.18 -18.34
C GLY A 24 5.08 -2.98 -18.51
N GLY A 25 5.20 -1.95 -17.65
CA GLY A 25 4.89 -0.59 -18.07
C GLY A 25 3.59 0.06 -17.60
N ARG A 26 2.87 -0.47 -16.59
CA ARG A 26 1.79 0.31 -15.94
C ARG A 26 2.28 0.93 -14.64
N SER A 27 2.82 2.14 -14.74
CA SER A 27 3.22 2.97 -13.59
C SER A 27 2.15 3.06 -12.49
N ASN A 28 0.88 2.77 -12.78
CA ASN A 28 -0.26 2.99 -11.90
C ASN A 28 -0.79 1.69 -11.23
N ILE A 29 -0.14 0.53 -11.41
CA ILE A 29 -0.63 -0.74 -10.85
C ILE A 29 -0.72 -0.71 -9.32
N VAL A 30 0.22 -0.03 -8.67
CA VAL A 30 0.24 0.10 -7.20
C VAL A 30 -0.97 0.88 -6.72
N GLU A 31 -1.39 1.93 -7.44
CA GLU A 31 -2.58 2.69 -7.08
C GLU A 31 -3.84 1.85 -7.24
N LEU A 32 -3.94 1.06 -8.32
CA LEU A 32 -5.06 0.15 -8.55
C LEU A 32 -5.19 -0.88 -7.41
N TYR A 33 -4.08 -1.51 -7.03
CA TYR A 33 -4.06 -2.50 -5.96
C TYR A 33 -4.32 -1.91 -4.59
N VAL A 34 -3.77 -0.74 -4.28
CA VAL A 34 -4.08 -0.03 -3.03
C VAL A 34 -5.58 0.28 -2.98
N SER A 35 -6.16 0.73 -4.09
CA SER A 35 -7.61 0.99 -4.18
C SER A 35 -8.44 -0.27 -3.97
N TYR A 36 -8.03 -1.39 -4.58
CA TYR A 36 -8.68 -2.68 -4.40
C TYR A 36 -8.56 -3.21 -2.97
N LEU A 37 -7.38 -3.07 -2.37
CA LEU A 37 -7.12 -3.50 -1.00
C LEU A 37 -7.96 -2.68 -0.02
N ARG A 38 -7.99 -1.35 -0.15
CA ARG A 38 -8.88 -0.47 0.64
C ARG A 38 -10.34 -0.90 0.53
N LYS A 39 -10.83 -1.20 -0.68
CA LYS A 39 -12.20 -1.71 -0.86
C LYS A 39 -12.46 -3.04 -0.16
N LYS A 40 -11.45 -3.88 0.07
CA LYS A 40 -11.59 -5.15 0.79
C LYS A 40 -11.44 -5.00 2.30
N ILE A 41 -10.51 -4.17 2.73
CA ILE A 41 -10.13 -4.09 4.14
C ILE A 41 -10.83 -2.93 4.85
N ASP A 42 -11.12 -1.80 4.21
CA ASP A 42 -11.68 -0.60 4.87
C ASP A 42 -13.23 -0.56 4.84
N ILE A 43 -13.89 -1.71 4.63
CA ILE A 43 -15.36 -1.77 4.66
C ILE A 43 -15.83 -1.58 6.10
N GLY A 44 -16.52 -0.48 6.38
CA GLY A 44 -17.13 -0.21 7.69
C GLY A 44 -16.15 0.21 8.79
N ARG A 45 -14.92 0.62 8.45
CA ARG A 45 -13.92 1.15 9.39
C ARG A 45 -13.12 2.28 8.77
N ASP A 46 -12.38 3.02 9.62
CA ASP A 46 -11.50 4.08 9.14
C ASP A 46 -10.39 3.52 8.22
N PRO A 47 -9.99 4.28 7.18
CA PRO A 47 -9.00 3.82 6.22
C PRO A 47 -7.68 3.42 6.88
N MET A 48 -7.25 2.18 6.67
CA MET A 48 -6.00 1.67 7.23
C MET A 48 -4.76 2.07 6.40
N ILE A 49 -4.96 2.30 5.10
CA ILE A 49 -3.86 2.62 4.18
C ILE A 49 -3.90 4.12 3.88
N HIS A 50 -2.86 4.84 4.28
CA HIS A 50 -2.71 6.27 4.01
C HIS A 50 -1.67 6.51 2.92
N THR A 51 -1.98 7.44 2.01
CA THR A 51 -1.07 7.86 0.94
C THR A 51 -0.24 9.04 1.44
N LEU A 52 1.09 8.92 1.41
CA LEU A 52 2.03 10.01 1.65
C LEU A 52 2.59 10.48 0.31
N ARG A 53 2.14 11.66 -0.14
CA ARG A 53 2.55 12.25 -1.43
C ARG A 53 4.07 12.41 -1.46
N GLY A 54 4.72 11.86 -2.48
CA GLY A 54 6.17 11.90 -2.65
C GLY A 54 6.96 10.83 -1.87
N ALA A 55 6.33 10.07 -0.97
CA ALA A 55 7.02 9.05 -0.16
C ALA A 55 6.49 7.61 -0.37
N GLY A 56 5.17 7.43 -0.56
CA GLY A 56 4.57 6.11 -0.77
C GLY A 56 3.33 5.89 0.08
N TYR A 57 3.18 4.69 0.65
CA TYR A 57 2.01 4.29 1.43
C TYR A 57 2.41 3.86 2.83
N VAL A 58 1.55 4.14 3.80
CA VAL A 58 1.72 3.69 5.19
C VAL A 58 0.47 2.98 5.65
N LEU A 59 0.66 1.85 6.33
CA LEU A 59 -0.41 1.14 7.02
C LEU A 59 -0.48 1.69 8.45
N LYS A 60 -1.62 2.27 8.83
CA LYS A 60 -1.89 2.73 10.19
C LYS A 60 -3.20 2.08 10.64
N PRO A 61 -3.22 1.33 11.74
CA PRO A 61 -4.46 0.78 12.25
C PRO A 61 -5.42 1.92 12.65
N PRO A 62 -6.74 1.71 12.47
CA PRO A 62 -7.74 2.63 12.97
C PRO A 62 -7.66 2.64 14.50
N ARG A 63 -7.88 3.81 15.10
CA ARG A 63 -7.70 4.01 16.54
C ARG A 63 -8.85 3.42 17.34
#